data_AF-A0A2E3UAE0-F1
#
_entry.id   AF-A0A2E3UAE0-F1
#
_cell.length_a   1.000
_cell.length_b   1.000
_cell.length_c   1.000
_cell.angle_alpha   90.00
_cell.angle_beta   90.00
_cell.angle_gamma   90.00
#
_symmetry.space_group_name_H-M   'P 1'
#
loop_
_entity.id
_entity.type
_entity.pdbx_description
1 polymer ?
#
loop_
_entity_poly.entity_id
_entity_poly.type
_entity_poly.pdbx_seq_one_letter_code
_entity_poly.pdbx_strand_id
1 'polypeptide(L)'
;MRPLRIGGVVLLLVLSACAGQRAEQEAMQAQQEAAAAEAEARAMAARAQQAEEARLAAEQSERELRAELARVEQERAALAEARVEAEREAEARARQAAALQRRQEAAERARLQGEQEERIAALERQVAEADARIRRREQANAKLAEAITAAEELLQMLASEQLKYENVDAQGRTVEPLQKSLISELETRKNTLVREAQQLGN
;
A
#
# COMPACT_ATOMS: atom_id res chain seq x y z
N MET A 1 13.52 -34.17 154.57
CA MET A 1 12.75 -35.40 154.34
C MET A 1 11.89 -35.22 153.08
N ARG A 2 11.85 -36.25 152.21
CA ARG A 2 10.97 -36.58 151.04
C ARG A 2 9.61 -35.83 150.89
N PRO A 3 8.87 -35.95 149.74
CA PRO A 3 9.23 -35.92 148.29
C PRO A 3 8.12 -35.32 147.35
N LEU A 4 8.33 -35.42 146.01
CA LEU A 4 7.38 -35.84 144.93
C LEU A 4 6.79 -34.83 143.90
N ARG A 5 6.90 -35.27 142.62
CA ARG A 5 6.08 -35.06 141.40
C ARG A 5 6.42 -33.91 140.43
N ILE A 6 7.24 -34.22 139.43
CA ILE A 6 7.31 -33.53 138.13
C ILE A 6 7.06 -34.57 137.03
N GLY A 7 5.88 -34.55 136.44
CA GLY A 7 5.50 -35.46 135.36
C GLY A 7 4.18 -34.98 134.75
N GLY A 8 4.26 -34.05 133.78
CA GLY A 8 3.04 -33.51 133.17
C GLY A 8 3.20 -32.37 132.16
N VAL A 9 4.37 -32.14 131.55
CA VAL A 9 4.56 -30.97 130.64
C VAL A 9 5.01 -31.36 129.21
N VAL A 10 5.30 -32.63 128.92
CA VAL A 10 5.91 -33.01 127.62
C VAL A 10 4.88 -33.31 126.50
N LEU A 11 3.58 -33.38 126.77
CA LEU A 11 2.58 -33.82 125.77
C LEU A 11 1.87 -32.69 124.99
N LEU A 12 2.17 -31.41 125.22
CA LEU A 12 1.46 -30.27 124.61
C LEU A 12 2.21 -29.55 123.47
N LEU A 13 3.40 -30.02 123.08
CA LEU A 13 4.24 -29.36 122.05
C LEU A 13 4.26 -30.04 120.67
N VAL A 14 3.57 -31.18 120.47
CA VAL A 14 3.66 -31.97 119.21
C VAL A 14 2.48 -31.74 118.24
N LEU A 15 1.36 -31.13 118.67
CA LEU A 15 0.15 -30.97 117.84
C LEU A 15 0.06 -29.66 117.05
N SER A 16 0.99 -28.71 117.22
CA SER A 16 1.02 -27.46 116.43
C SER A 16 1.85 -27.54 115.15
N ALA A 17 2.66 -28.59 114.97
CA ALA A 17 3.54 -28.74 113.82
C ALA A 17 2.84 -29.30 112.56
N CYS A 18 1.77 -30.09 112.70
CA CYS A 18 1.08 -30.71 111.55
C CYS A 18 -0.06 -29.87 110.94
N ALA A 19 -0.60 -28.89 111.67
CA ALA A 19 -1.60 -27.96 111.12
C ALA A 19 -0.97 -26.92 110.19
N GLY A 20 0.28 -26.53 110.44
CA GLY A 20 1.05 -25.67 109.53
C GLY A 20 1.39 -26.34 108.20
N GLN A 21 1.63 -27.66 108.21
CA GLN A 21 2.08 -28.40 107.04
C GLN A 21 0.99 -28.65 105.98
N ARG A 22 -0.29 -28.79 106.40
CA ARG A 22 -1.45 -28.84 105.48
C ARG A 22 -1.82 -27.48 104.89
N ALA A 23 -1.76 -26.42 105.71
CA ALA A 23 -1.97 -25.06 105.24
C ALA A 23 -0.87 -24.62 104.26
N GLU A 24 0.39 -25.04 104.48
CA GLU A 24 1.48 -24.85 103.51
C GLU A 24 1.25 -25.62 102.21
N GLN A 25 0.72 -26.84 102.25
CA GLN A 25 0.45 -27.65 101.06
C GLN A 25 -0.68 -27.09 100.20
N GLU A 26 -1.78 -26.63 100.81
CA GLU A 26 -2.88 -25.96 100.11
C GLU A 26 -2.45 -24.59 99.56
N ALA A 27 -1.64 -23.83 100.32
CA ALA A 27 -1.05 -22.58 99.83
C ALA A 27 -0.09 -22.81 98.65
N MET A 28 0.68 -23.91 98.66
CA MET A 28 1.57 -24.28 97.57
C MET A 28 0.81 -24.76 96.32
N GLN A 29 -0.30 -25.49 96.47
CA GLN A 29 -1.18 -25.86 95.35
C GLN A 29 -1.91 -24.64 94.76
N ALA A 30 -2.44 -23.75 95.59
CA ALA A 30 -3.04 -22.49 95.13
C ALA A 30 -2.02 -21.58 94.42
N GLN A 31 -0.76 -21.56 94.87
CA GLN A 31 0.33 -20.88 94.17
C GLN A 31 0.66 -21.53 92.81
N GLN A 32 0.64 -22.86 92.72
CA GLN A 32 0.89 -23.58 91.47
C GLN A 32 -0.24 -23.37 90.45
N GLU A 33 -1.50 -23.38 90.90
CA GLU A 33 -2.65 -23.09 90.05
C GLU A 33 -2.67 -21.62 89.59
N ALA A 34 -2.34 -20.68 90.47
CA ALA A 34 -2.17 -19.27 90.09
C ALA A 34 -1.01 -19.06 89.10
N ALA A 35 0.11 -19.77 89.30
CA ALA A 35 1.25 -19.73 88.37
C ALA A 35 0.93 -20.39 87.03
N ALA A 36 0.15 -21.48 87.01
CA ALA A 36 -0.32 -22.12 85.78
C ALA A 36 -1.32 -21.23 85.02
N ALA A 37 -2.26 -20.59 85.73
CA ALA A 37 -3.20 -19.64 85.15
C ALA A 37 -2.48 -18.39 84.59
N GLU A 38 -1.45 -17.86 85.26
CA GLU A 38 -0.61 -16.80 84.71
C GLU A 38 0.18 -17.25 83.47
N ALA A 39 0.71 -18.47 83.48
CA ALA A 39 1.43 -19.02 82.33
C ALA A 39 0.51 -19.20 81.11
N GLU A 40 -0.71 -19.69 81.31
CA GLU A 40 -1.73 -19.79 80.27
C GLU A 40 -2.18 -18.42 79.75
N ALA A 41 -2.38 -17.44 80.63
CA ALA A 41 -2.70 -16.07 80.25
C ALA A 41 -1.60 -15.43 79.41
N ARG A 42 -0.32 -15.64 79.77
CA ARG A 42 0.84 -15.16 78.99
C ARG A 42 0.95 -15.87 77.64
N ALA A 43 0.68 -17.18 77.58
CA ALA A 43 0.68 -17.94 76.34
C ALA A 43 -0.46 -17.50 75.39
N MET A 44 -1.65 -17.20 75.93
CA MET A 44 -2.77 -16.64 75.16
C MET A 44 -2.48 -15.22 74.66
N ALA A 45 -1.86 -14.36 75.48
CA ALA A 45 -1.45 -13.03 75.06
C ALA A 45 -0.40 -13.06 73.93
N ALA A 46 0.60 -13.95 74.03
CA ALA A 46 1.60 -14.13 72.99
C ALA A 46 1.00 -14.63 71.67
N ARG A 47 0.04 -15.57 71.73
CA ARG A 47 -0.70 -16.04 70.55
C ARG A 47 -1.55 -14.95 69.91
N ALA A 48 -2.20 -14.10 70.72
CA ALA A 48 -2.98 -12.98 70.23
C ALA A 48 -2.10 -11.93 69.51
N GLN A 49 -0.91 -11.63 70.05
CA GLN A 49 0.06 -10.73 69.41
C GLN A 49 0.56 -11.30 68.06
N GLN A 50 0.94 -12.58 68.03
CA GLN A 50 1.35 -13.23 66.77
C GLN A 50 0.22 -13.24 65.72
N ALA A 51 -1.03 -13.43 66.14
CA ALA A 51 -2.18 -13.38 65.24
C ALA A 51 -2.42 -11.97 64.67
N GLU A 52 -2.25 -10.91 65.48
CA GLU A 52 -2.32 -9.52 64.97
C GLU A 52 -1.18 -9.21 63.99
N GLU A 53 0.06 -9.57 64.31
CA GLU A 53 1.21 -9.38 63.42
C GLU A 53 1.03 -10.12 62.09
N ALA A 54 0.55 -11.37 62.14
CA ALA A 54 0.24 -12.14 60.95
C ALA A 54 -0.87 -11.49 60.09
N ARG A 55 -1.90 -10.91 60.72
CA ARG A 55 -2.96 -10.18 60.01
C ARG A 55 -2.44 -8.91 59.35
N LEU A 56 -1.61 -8.13 60.05
CA LEU A 56 -1.00 -6.90 59.51
C LEU A 56 -0.05 -7.22 58.36
N ALA A 57 0.77 -8.26 58.48
CA ALA A 57 1.66 -8.71 57.41
C ALA A 57 0.88 -9.20 56.18
N ALA A 58 -0.22 -9.94 56.37
CA ALA A 58 -1.08 -10.37 55.29
C ALA A 58 -1.75 -9.18 54.58
N GLU A 59 -2.23 -8.20 55.33
CA GLU A 59 -2.84 -6.98 54.76
C GLU A 59 -1.83 -6.13 53.98
N GLN A 60 -0.59 -6.03 54.46
CA GLN A 60 0.49 -5.35 53.73
C GLN A 60 0.82 -6.07 52.42
N SER A 61 0.99 -7.40 52.46
CA SER A 61 1.26 -8.21 51.28
C SER A 61 0.13 -8.09 50.24
N GLU A 62 -1.13 -8.07 50.67
CA GLU A 62 -2.28 -7.88 49.77
C GLU A 62 -2.28 -6.51 49.10
N ARG A 63 -1.92 -5.45 49.84
CA ARG A 63 -1.80 -4.08 49.30
C ARG A 63 -0.67 -3.98 48.28
N GLU A 64 0.47 -4.61 48.55
CA GLU A 64 1.62 -4.66 47.63
C GLU A 64 1.25 -5.39 46.33
N LEU A 65 0.64 -6.57 46.43
CA LEU A 65 0.15 -7.32 45.27
C LEU A 65 -0.85 -6.51 44.43
N ARG A 66 -1.79 -5.81 45.08
CA ARG A 66 -2.74 -4.93 44.37
C ARG A 66 -2.06 -3.78 43.65
N ALA A 67 -1.06 -3.15 44.30
CA ALA A 67 -0.30 -2.07 43.69
C ALA A 67 0.53 -2.55 42.50
N GLU A 68 1.13 -3.75 42.60
CA GLU A 68 1.89 -4.36 41.51
C GLU A 68 1.00 -4.75 40.34
N LEU A 69 -0.15 -5.39 40.60
CA LEU A 69 -1.15 -5.71 39.57
C LEU A 69 -1.64 -4.44 38.85
N ALA A 70 -1.93 -3.37 39.59
CA ALA A 70 -2.36 -2.10 38.99
C ALA A 70 -1.28 -1.49 38.07
N ARG A 71 0.01 -1.60 38.43
CA ARG A 71 1.12 -1.15 37.58
C ARG A 71 1.22 -1.98 36.31
N VAL A 72 1.15 -3.31 36.44
CA VAL A 72 1.19 -4.22 35.28
C VAL A 72 0.01 -3.98 34.33
N GLU A 73 -1.19 -3.72 34.87
CA GLU A 73 -2.36 -3.37 34.06
C GLU A 73 -2.18 -2.04 33.31
N GLN A 74 -1.64 -1.02 33.98
CA GLN A 74 -1.35 0.27 33.34
C GLN A 74 -0.30 0.14 32.23
N GLU A 75 0.79 -0.60 32.46
CA GLU A 75 1.81 -0.84 31.44
C GLU A 75 1.24 -1.61 30.24
N ARG A 76 0.39 -2.61 30.49
CA ARG A 76 -0.30 -3.36 29.43
C ARG A 76 -1.22 -2.45 28.62
N ALA A 77 -1.98 -1.57 29.29
CA ALA A 77 -2.85 -0.60 28.62
C ALA A 77 -2.04 0.36 27.75
N ALA A 78 -0.95 0.94 28.29
CA ALA A 78 -0.07 1.85 27.55
C ALA A 78 0.58 1.17 26.33
N LEU A 79 1.03 -0.08 26.47
CA LEU A 79 1.59 -0.86 25.37
C LEU A 79 0.53 -1.19 24.30
N ALA A 80 -0.70 -1.48 24.71
CA ALA A 80 -1.80 -1.72 23.78
C ALA A 80 -2.15 -0.46 22.99
N GLU A 81 -2.24 0.69 23.64
CA GLU A 81 -2.48 1.98 22.98
C GLU A 81 -1.35 2.34 22.01
N ALA A 82 -0.09 2.19 22.43
CA ALA A 82 1.07 2.44 21.58
C ALA A 82 1.09 1.54 20.33
N ARG A 83 0.66 0.27 20.45
CA ARG A 83 0.52 -0.63 19.31
C ARG A 83 -0.56 -0.18 18.34
N VAL A 84 -1.72 0.21 18.85
CA VAL A 84 -2.83 0.70 18.01
C VAL A 84 -2.41 1.96 17.25
N GLU A 85 -1.70 2.89 17.89
CA GLU A 85 -1.25 4.11 17.22
C GLU A 85 -0.16 3.82 16.18
N ALA A 86 0.80 2.94 16.50
CA ALA A 86 1.81 2.51 15.55
C ALA A 86 1.20 1.82 14.31
N GLU A 87 0.17 0.99 14.50
CA GLU A 87 -0.58 0.36 13.41
C GLU A 87 -1.31 1.39 12.55
N ARG A 88 -1.96 2.40 13.15
CA ARG A 88 -2.62 3.49 12.42
C ARG A 88 -1.62 4.31 11.59
N GLU A 89 -0.46 4.65 12.16
CA GLU A 89 0.58 5.36 11.43
C GLU A 89 1.16 4.52 10.29
N ALA A 90 1.37 3.22 10.52
CA ALA A 90 1.84 2.30 9.48
C ALA A 90 0.82 2.21 8.34
N GLU A 91 -0.47 2.10 8.66
CA GLU A 91 -1.54 2.08 7.67
C GLU A 91 -1.63 3.41 6.90
N ALA A 92 -1.53 4.55 7.59
CA ALA A 92 -1.53 5.86 6.96
C ALA A 92 -0.35 6.01 5.99
N ARG A 93 0.86 5.58 6.40
CA ARG A 93 2.05 5.57 5.53
C ARG A 93 1.88 4.64 4.33
N ALA A 94 1.33 3.45 4.54
CA ALA A 94 1.06 2.50 3.46
C ALA A 94 0.05 3.07 2.44
N ARG A 95 -1.01 3.73 2.92
CA ARG A 95 -2.00 4.40 2.05
C ARG A 95 -1.37 5.55 1.25
N GLN A 96 -0.52 6.37 1.89
CA GLN A 96 0.18 7.45 1.20
C GLN A 96 1.16 6.93 0.14
N ALA A 97 1.94 5.89 0.46
CA ALA A 97 2.85 5.25 -0.48
C ALA A 97 2.10 4.66 -1.68
N ALA A 98 1.00 3.94 -1.43
CA ALA A 98 0.15 3.39 -2.49
C ALA A 98 -0.49 4.50 -3.36
N ALA A 99 -0.92 5.61 -2.77
CA ALA A 99 -1.46 6.74 -3.51
C ALA A 99 -0.40 7.41 -4.40
N LEU A 100 0.83 7.57 -3.90
CA LEU A 100 1.94 8.10 -4.67
C LEU A 100 2.30 7.18 -5.85
N GLN A 101 2.39 5.87 -5.59
CA GLN A 101 2.67 4.89 -6.65
C GLN A 101 1.60 4.93 -7.75
N ARG A 102 0.31 4.94 -7.39
CA ARG A 102 -0.78 5.04 -8.38
C ARG A 102 -0.68 6.32 -9.20
N ARG A 103 -0.30 7.45 -8.60
CA ARG A 103 -0.09 8.72 -9.32
C ARG A 103 1.07 8.64 -10.29
N GLN A 104 2.18 8.01 -9.89
CA GLN A 104 3.34 7.80 -10.77
C GLN A 104 2.97 6.90 -11.95
N GLU A 105 2.32 5.77 -11.71
CA GLU A 105 1.84 4.85 -12.76
C GLU A 105 0.83 5.53 -13.71
N ALA A 106 -0.05 6.39 -13.18
CA ALA A 106 -0.98 7.16 -14.00
C ALA A 106 -0.26 8.19 -14.88
N ALA A 107 0.73 8.90 -14.32
CA ALA A 107 1.52 9.88 -15.07
C ALA A 107 2.38 9.22 -16.16
N GLU A 108 2.99 8.08 -15.87
CA GLU A 108 3.75 7.31 -16.86
C GLU A 108 2.86 6.81 -17.99
N ARG A 109 1.69 6.24 -17.67
CA ARG A 109 0.71 5.83 -18.69
C ARG A 109 0.25 7.00 -19.56
N ALA A 110 -0.04 8.15 -18.96
CA ALA A 110 -0.44 9.35 -19.70
C ALA A 110 0.68 9.84 -20.64
N ARG A 111 1.95 9.79 -20.19
CA ARG A 111 3.10 10.15 -21.03
C ARG A 111 3.23 9.20 -22.23
N LEU A 112 3.19 7.90 -21.98
CA LEU A 112 3.29 6.88 -23.04
C LEU A 112 2.12 6.98 -24.03
N GLN A 113 0.91 7.28 -23.56
CA GLN A 113 -0.25 7.53 -24.41
C GLN A 113 -0.04 8.77 -25.28
N GLY A 114 0.43 9.89 -24.70
CA GLY A 114 0.75 11.10 -25.46
C GLY A 114 1.79 10.87 -26.56
N GLU A 115 2.89 10.16 -26.24
CA GLU A 115 3.92 9.81 -27.23
C GLU A 115 3.37 8.94 -28.37
N GLN A 116 2.46 8.01 -28.07
CA GLN A 116 1.80 7.17 -29.07
C GLN A 116 0.85 7.98 -29.95
N GLU A 117 0.04 8.86 -29.36
CA GLU A 117 -0.88 9.73 -30.08
C GLU A 117 -0.14 10.69 -31.02
N GLU A 118 0.98 11.27 -30.57
CA GLU A 118 1.84 12.10 -31.41
C GLU A 118 2.42 11.32 -32.59
N ARG A 119 2.86 10.08 -32.35
CA ARG A 119 3.36 9.19 -33.41
C ARG A 119 2.26 8.84 -34.41
N ILE A 120 1.04 8.54 -33.94
CA ILE A 120 -0.12 8.28 -34.80
C ILE A 120 -0.42 9.50 -35.66
N ALA A 121 -0.52 10.69 -35.06
CA ALA A 121 -0.79 11.92 -35.79
C ALA A 121 0.31 12.27 -36.81
N ALA A 122 1.57 11.93 -36.52
CA ALA A 122 2.66 12.06 -37.49
C ALA A 122 2.52 11.08 -38.66
N LEU A 123 2.17 9.81 -38.39
CA LEU A 123 1.96 8.80 -39.42
C LEU A 123 0.74 9.10 -40.28
N GLU A 124 -0.37 9.56 -39.70
CA GLU A 124 -1.57 9.98 -40.44
C GLU A 124 -1.27 11.12 -41.42
N ARG A 125 -0.45 12.09 -41.00
CA ARG A 125 0.02 13.16 -41.90
C ARG A 125 0.87 12.61 -43.05
N GLN A 126 1.77 11.67 -42.77
CA GLN A 126 2.59 11.04 -43.82
C GLN A 126 1.73 10.24 -44.81
N VAL A 127 0.71 9.53 -44.33
CA VAL A 127 -0.23 8.80 -45.19
C VAL A 127 -1.02 9.77 -46.05
N ALA A 128 -1.57 10.83 -45.47
CA ALA A 128 -2.31 11.85 -46.23
C ALA A 128 -1.45 12.52 -47.31
N GLU A 129 -0.18 12.82 -47.00
CA GLU A 129 0.77 13.37 -47.97
C GLU A 129 1.10 12.37 -49.09
N ALA A 130 1.32 11.10 -48.73
CA ALA A 130 1.57 10.03 -49.67
C ALA A 130 0.38 9.81 -50.62
N ASP A 131 -0.84 9.78 -50.09
CA ASP A 131 -2.07 9.67 -50.87
C ASP A 131 -2.24 10.85 -51.82
N ALA A 132 -1.97 12.07 -51.37
CA ALA A 132 -2.02 13.25 -52.23
C ALA A 132 -0.99 13.18 -53.35
N ARG A 133 0.23 12.69 -53.07
CA ARG A 133 1.26 12.45 -54.08
C ARG A 133 0.87 11.35 -55.07
N ILE A 134 0.25 10.27 -54.60
CA ILE A 134 -0.23 9.16 -55.45
C ILE A 134 -1.31 9.69 -56.39
N ARG A 135 -2.33 10.39 -55.88
CA ARG A 135 -3.39 10.96 -56.71
C ARG A 135 -2.87 11.92 -57.78
N ARG A 136 -1.90 12.78 -57.44
CA ARG A 136 -1.26 13.66 -58.43
C ARG A 136 -0.55 12.87 -59.53
N ARG A 137 0.17 11.80 -59.16
CA ARG A 137 0.83 10.91 -60.13
C ARG A 137 -0.17 10.16 -61.01
N GLU A 138 -1.27 9.69 -60.45
CA GLU A 138 -2.33 9.03 -61.22
C GLU A 138 -2.95 9.99 -62.24
N GLN A 139 -3.21 11.24 -61.84
CA GLN A 139 -3.68 12.29 -62.75
C GLN A 139 -2.64 12.61 -63.84
N ALA A 140 -1.36 12.74 -63.49
CA ALA A 140 -0.29 12.93 -64.45
C ALA A 140 -0.22 11.76 -65.45
N ASN A 141 -0.33 10.53 -64.98
CA ASN A 141 -0.31 9.34 -65.82
C ASN A 141 -1.53 9.29 -66.75
N ALA A 142 -2.72 9.66 -66.28
CA ALA A 142 -3.91 9.76 -67.14
C ALA A 142 -3.70 10.78 -68.27
N LYS A 143 -3.12 11.94 -67.97
CA LYS A 143 -2.77 12.96 -68.97
C LYS A 143 -1.71 12.49 -69.96
N LEU A 144 -0.72 11.73 -69.51
CA LEU A 144 0.26 11.11 -70.41
C LEU A 144 -0.39 10.07 -71.32
N ALA A 145 -1.33 9.27 -70.82
CA ALA A 145 -2.07 8.32 -71.64
C ALA A 145 -2.89 9.04 -72.73
N GLU A 146 -3.59 10.11 -72.38
CA GLU A 146 -4.30 10.97 -73.35
C GLU A 146 -3.32 11.57 -74.39
N ALA A 147 -2.14 12.01 -73.96
CA ALA A 147 -1.12 12.56 -74.85
C ALA A 147 -0.57 11.51 -75.82
N ILE A 148 -0.41 10.26 -75.38
CA ILE A 148 -0.02 9.12 -76.23
C ILE A 148 -1.07 8.90 -77.31
N THR A 149 -2.35 8.81 -76.94
CA THR A 149 -3.44 8.66 -77.92
C THR A 149 -3.46 9.81 -78.93
N ALA A 150 -3.31 11.06 -78.50
CA ALA A 150 -3.24 12.20 -79.41
C ALA A 150 -2.01 12.14 -80.34
N ALA A 151 -0.88 11.60 -79.87
CA ALA A 151 0.31 11.39 -80.70
C ALA A 151 0.10 10.27 -81.74
N GLU A 152 -0.61 9.20 -81.37
CA GLU A 152 -0.98 8.13 -82.30
C GLU A 152 -1.95 8.63 -83.38
N GLU A 153 -2.97 9.42 -83.01
CA GLU A 153 -3.88 10.09 -83.95
C GLU A 153 -3.11 11.00 -84.92
N LEU A 154 -2.16 11.79 -84.41
CA LEU A 154 -1.30 12.66 -85.22
C LEU A 154 -0.44 11.85 -86.19
N LEU A 155 0.15 10.73 -85.75
CA LEU A 155 0.95 9.86 -86.61
C LEU A 155 0.12 9.25 -87.74
N GLN A 156 -1.09 8.78 -87.45
CA GLN A 156 -2.01 8.24 -88.46
C GLN A 156 -2.42 9.32 -89.48
N MET A 157 -2.72 10.53 -89.01
CA MET A 157 -3.04 11.67 -89.88
C MET A 157 -1.86 12.03 -90.80
N LEU A 158 -0.65 12.14 -90.24
CA LEU A 158 0.56 12.43 -91.03
C LEU A 158 0.83 11.34 -92.08
N ALA A 159 0.65 10.06 -91.73
CA ALA A 159 0.78 8.97 -92.69
C ALA A 159 -0.26 9.05 -93.81
N SER A 160 -1.52 9.37 -93.49
CA SER A 160 -2.57 9.58 -94.50
C SER A 160 -2.26 10.79 -95.41
N GLU A 161 -1.73 11.87 -94.87
CA GLU A 161 -1.35 13.06 -95.63
C GLU A 161 -0.13 12.80 -96.53
N GLN A 162 0.81 11.95 -96.11
CA GLN A 162 1.94 11.52 -96.94
C GLN A 162 1.47 10.82 -98.23
N LEU A 163 0.46 9.96 -98.14
CA LEU A 163 -0.11 9.28 -99.33
C LEU A 163 -0.68 10.27 -100.34
N LYS A 164 -1.18 11.44 -99.91
CA LYS A 164 -1.70 12.47 -100.83
C LYS A 164 -0.62 13.07 -101.72
N TYR A 165 0.64 13.11 -101.26
CA TYR A 165 1.76 13.58 -102.07
C TYR A 165 2.13 12.60 -103.20
N GLU A 166 1.66 11.36 -103.14
CA GLU A 166 1.83 10.39 -104.23
C GLU A 166 0.84 10.64 -105.38
N ASN A 167 -0.20 11.46 -105.17
CA ASN A 167 -1.25 11.76 -106.16
C ASN A 167 -1.39 13.28 -106.39
N VAL A 168 -0.63 13.79 -107.35
CA VAL A 168 -0.57 15.22 -107.72
C VAL A 168 -1.17 15.51 -109.09
N ASP A 169 -1.77 16.69 -109.24
CA ASP A 169 -2.29 17.21 -110.50
C ASP A 169 -1.16 17.60 -111.47
N ALA A 170 -1.54 17.97 -112.70
CA ALA A 170 -0.58 18.41 -113.72
C ALA A 170 0.19 19.69 -113.35
N GLN A 171 -0.23 20.39 -112.29
CA GLN A 171 0.44 21.57 -111.74
C GLN A 171 1.29 21.24 -110.50
N GLY A 172 1.41 19.96 -110.14
CA GLY A 172 2.21 19.48 -109.01
C GLY A 172 1.56 19.70 -107.63
N ARG A 173 0.24 19.92 -107.57
CA ARG A 173 -0.51 20.09 -106.31
C ARG A 173 -1.25 18.81 -105.97
N THR A 174 -1.43 18.51 -104.69
CA THR A 174 -2.18 17.32 -104.26
C THR A 174 -3.64 17.41 -104.74
N VAL A 175 -4.15 16.32 -105.30
CA VAL A 175 -5.54 16.26 -105.78
C VAL A 175 -6.53 16.41 -104.63
N GLU A 176 -6.22 15.79 -103.49
CA GLU A 176 -6.94 16.02 -102.24
C GLU A 176 -6.29 17.17 -101.44
N PRO A 177 -7.08 18.06 -100.84
CA PRO A 177 -6.53 19.13 -100.00
C PRO A 177 -5.88 18.58 -98.73
N LEU A 178 -4.79 19.22 -98.32
CA LEU A 178 -4.03 18.86 -97.12
C LEU A 178 -4.72 19.37 -95.84
N GLN A 179 -4.81 18.53 -94.82
CA GLN A 179 -5.47 18.84 -93.55
C GLN A 179 -4.52 19.47 -92.52
N LYS A 180 -3.81 20.53 -92.93
CA LYS A 180 -2.77 21.18 -92.09
C LYS A 180 -3.30 21.76 -90.77
N SER A 181 -4.54 22.27 -90.77
CA SER A 181 -5.18 22.80 -89.57
C SER A 181 -5.42 21.71 -88.52
N LEU A 182 -5.91 20.54 -88.93
CA LEU A 182 -6.18 19.42 -88.05
C LEU A 182 -4.89 18.83 -87.46
N ILE A 183 -3.82 18.72 -88.27
CA ILE A 183 -2.48 18.35 -87.78
C ILE A 183 -2.01 19.30 -86.69
N SER A 184 -2.13 20.62 -86.92
CA SER A 184 -1.71 21.63 -85.94
C SER A 184 -2.53 21.58 -84.65
N GLU A 185 -3.83 21.28 -84.73
CA GLU A 185 -4.71 21.08 -83.58
C GLU A 185 -4.29 19.85 -82.76
N LEU A 186 -4.06 18.70 -83.40
CA LEU A 186 -3.61 17.47 -82.75
C LEU A 186 -2.24 17.65 -82.08
N GLU A 187 -1.30 18.32 -82.75
CA GLU A 187 0.00 18.66 -82.18
C GLU A 187 -0.13 19.56 -80.95
N THR A 188 -0.97 20.59 -81.02
CA THR A 188 -1.24 21.49 -79.89
C THR A 188 -1.88 20.76 -78.73
N ARG A 189 -2.84 19.87 -79.00
CA ARG A 189 -3.51 19.03 -77.99
C ARG A 189 -2.50 18.12 -77.29
N LYS A 190 -1.68 17.37 -78.03
CA LYS A 190 -0.60 16.53 -77.48
C LYS A 190 0.35 17.36 -76.61
N ASN A 191 0.84 18.49 -77.12
CA ASN A 191 1.78 19.35 -76.38
C ASN A 191 1.18 19.93 -75.10
N THR A 192 -0.12 20.21 -75.10
CA THR A 192 -0.83 20.71 -73.92
C THR A 192 -0.99 19.62 -72.87
N LEU A 193 -1.41 18.41 -73.25
CA LEU A 193 -1.53 17.27 -72.35
C LEU A 193 -0.20 16.87 -71.70
N VAL A 194 0.91 16.90 -72.46
CA VAL A 194 2.26 16.67 -71.91
C VAL A 194 2.62 17.73 -70.86
N ARG A 195 2.33 19.01 -71.13
CA ARG A 195 2.61 20.09 -70.17
C ARG A 195 1.75 19.96 -68.91
N GLU A 196 0.47 19.64 -69.04
CA GLU A 196 -0.42 19.38 -67.90
C GLU A 196 0.10 18.22 -67.05
N ALA A 197 0.53 17.12 -67.67
CA ALA A 197 1.11 16.00 -66.95
C ALA A 197 2.40 16.37 -66.20
N GLN A 198 3.27 17.17 -66.81
CA GLN A 198 4.51 17.65 -66.17
C GLN A 198 4.23 18.57 -64.98
N GLN A 199 3.19 19.41 -65.08
CA GLN A 199 2.76 20.27 -63.97
C GLN A 199 2.19 19.48 -62.79
N LEU A 200 1.58 18.32 -63.05
CA LEU A 200 1.03 17.43 -62.02
C LEU A 200 2.08 16.48 -61.42
N GLY A 201 3.14 16.17 -62.17
CA GLY A 201 4.22 15.27 -61.75
C GLY A 201 5.33 15.92 -60.92
N ASN A 202 5.45 17.24 -60.99
CA ASN A 202 6.34 18.08 -60.15
C ASN A 202 5.66 18.45 -58.83
#